data_AF-A0A961ZTR7-F1
#
_entry.id   AF-A0A961ZTR7-F1
#
_cell.length_a   1.000
_cell.length_b   1.000
_cell.length_c   1.000
_cell.angle_alpha   90.00
_cell.angle_beta   90.00
_cell.angle_gamma   90.00
#
_symmetry.space_group_name_H-M   'P 1'
#
loop_
_entity.id
_entity.type
_entity.pdbx_description
1 polymer ?
#
loop_
_entity_poly.entity_id
_entity_poly.type
_entity_poly.pdbx_seq_one_letter_code
_entity_poly.pdbx_strand_id
1 'polypeptide(L)'
;MSTLKLLGLPRPPTGFWPRLTGGLLLGLAAATFIELRLPGSKGLGLYGVVAINLTVAGTLVALLILNSAPPTRRGRLALWLAVGLLLTLSLAEISVA
;
A
#
# COMPACT_ATOMS: atom_id res chain seq x y z
N MET A 1 -8.96 21.39 12.98
CA MET A 1 -7.48 21.33 12.88
C MET A 1 -7.11 20.10 12.07
N SER A 2 -6.21 20.16 11.08
CA SER A 2 -5.74 18.94 10.39
C SER A 2 -4.56 18.34 11.16
N THR A 3 -4.37 17.02 11.11
CA THR A 3 -3.25 16.31 11.76
C THR A 3 -1.89 16.89 11.35
N LEU A 4 -1.75 17.33 10.10
CA LEU A 4 -0.54 18.03 9.62
C LEU A 4 -0.23 19.31 10.41
N LYS A 5 -1.25 20.12 10.73
CA LYS A 5 -1.07 21.33 11.55
C LYS A 5 -0.73 20.98 12.99
N LEU A 6 -1.31 19.90 13.53
CA LEU A 6 -1.01 19.42 14.88
C LEU A 6 0.44 18.94 14.99
N LEU A 7 0.95 18.24 13.97
CA LEU A 7 2.30 17.70 13.91
C LEU A 7 3.35 18.69 13.37
N GLY A 8 2.96 19.93 13.04
CA GLY A 8 3.87 20.92 12.46
C GLY A 8 4.40 20.56 11.05
N LEU A 9 3.72 19.65 10.34
CA LEU A 9 4.16 19.17 9.03
C LEU A 9 3.69 20.11 7.90
N PRO A 10 4.53 20.31 6.85
CA PRO A 10 4.15 21.10 5.69
C PRO A 10 2.95 20.46 4.96
N ARG A 11 2.11 21.30 4.38
CA ARG A 11 0.98 20.82 3.56
C ARG A 11 1.52 20.34 2.20
N PRO A 12 1.31 19.06 1.83
CA PRO A 12 1.74 18.58 0.54
C PRO A 12 0.86 19.16 -0.59
N PRO A 13 1.38 19.29 -1.81
CA PRO A 13 0.64 19.83 -2.95
C PRO A 13 -0.52 18.91 -3.38
N THR A 14 -0.45 17.61 -3.08
CA THR A 14 -1.52 16.65 -3.34
C THR A 14 -1.67 15.68 -2.18
N GLY A 15 -2.88 15.12 -2.01
CA GLY A 15 -3.15 14.06 -1.03
C GLY A 15 -2.69 12.67 -1.46
N PHE A 16 -2.11 12.51 -2.65
CA PHE A 16 -1.73 11.21 -3.20
C PHE A 16 -0.66 10.53 -2.36
N TRP A 17 0.50 11.19 -2.16
CA TRP A 17 1.63 10.63 -1.44
C TRP A 17 1.31 10.30 0.02
N PRO A 18 0.69 11.18 0.83
CA PRO A 18 0.34 10.83 2.20
C PRO A 18 -0.59 9.61 2.31
N ARG A 19 -1.55 9.46 1.39
CA ARG A 19 -2.47 8.32 1.40
C ARG A 19 -1.76 7.03 0.97
N LEU A 20 -0.91 7.09 -0.05
CA LEU A 20 -0.09 5.96 -0.47
C LEU A 20 0.85 5.49 0.65
N THR A 21 1.55 6.43 1.31
CA THR A 21 2.39 6.14 2.47
C THR A 21 1.57 5.56 3.61
N GLY A 22 0.37 6.09 3.87
CA GLY A 22 -0.55 5.53 4.87
C GLY A 22 -0.93 4.08 4.56
N GLY A 23 -1.28 3.77 3.31
CA GLY A 23 -1.55 2.40 2.86
C GLY A 23 -0.34 1.46 3.02
N LEU A 24 0.86 1.94 2.69
CA LEU A 24 2.10 1.18 2.89
C LEU A 24 2.35 0.89 4.37
N LEU A 25 2.20 1.89 5.24
CA LEU A 25 2.36 1.72 6.70
C LEU A 25 1.34 0.76 7.28
N LEU A 26 0.09 0.78 6.78
CA LEU A 26 -0.92 -0.22 7.16
C LEU A 26 -0.53 -1.63 6.72
N GLY A 27 0.01 -1.78 5.50
CA GLY A 27 0.52 -3.06 5.01
C GLY A 27 1.67 -3.60 5.86
N LEU A 28 2.61 -2.73 6.23
CA LEU A 28 3.70 -3.08 7.14
C LEU A 28 3.18 -3.49 8.52
N ALA A 29 2.23 -2.75 9.09
CA ALA A 29 1.62 -3.10 10.36
C ALA A 29 0.92 -4.48 10.30
N ALA A 30 0.21 -4.77 9.21
CA ALA A 30 -0.40 -6.08 8.98
C ALA A 30 0.65 -7.19 8.86
N ALA A 31 1.73 -6.95 8.12
CA ALA A 31 2.81 -7.91 7.98
C ALA A 31 3.50 -8.23 9.31
N THR A 32 3.82 -7.21 10.11
CA THR A 32 4.38 -7.40 11.46
C THR A 32 3.41 -8.14 12.38
N PHE A 33 2.11 -7.85 12.29
CA PHE A 33 1.11 -8.56 13.07
C PHE A 33 1.02 -10.05 12.70
N ILE A 34 1.12 -10.37 11.40
CA ILE A 34 1.16 -11.75 10.89
C ILE A 34 2.42 -12.47 11.40
N GLU A 35 3.59 -11.83 11.32
CA GLU A 35 4.85 -12.39 11.79
C GLU A 35 4.79 -12.75 13.29
N LEU A 36 4.23 -11.86 14.13
CA LEU A 36 4.07 -12.09 15.57
C LEU A 36 3.15 -13.29 15.91
N ARG A 37 2.27 -13.69 14.98
CA ARG A 37 1.29 -14.76 15.18
C ARG A 37 1.76 -16.12 14.66
N LEU A 38 2.80 -16.16 13.82
CA LEU A 38 3.30 -17.38 13.20
C LEU A 38 4.53 -17.91 13.94
N PRO A 39 4.39 -18.96 14.77
CA PRO A 39 5.53 -19.51 15.51
C PRO A 39 6.57 -20.07 14.53
N GLY A 40 7.82 -19.63 14.67
CA GLY A 40 8.94 -20.03 13.81
C GLY A 40 9.14 -19.14 12.58
N SER A 41 8.27 -18.16 12.33
CA SER A 41 8.52 -17.12 11.32
C SER A 41 9.70 -16.24 11.73
N LYS A 42 10.59 -15.94 10.79
CA LYS A 42 11.69 -14.98 10.97
C LYS A 42 11.62 -13.92 9.88
N GLY A 43 11.31 -12.69 10.25
CA GLY A 43 11.07 -11.59 9.32
C GLY A 43 9.67 -11.65 8.69
N LEU A 44 9.42 -10.72 7.76
CA LEU A 44 8.11 -10.55 7.13
C LEU A 44 7.64 -11.80 6.37
N GLY A 45 8.56 -12.61 5.83
CA GLY A 45 8.25 -13.81 5.07
C GLY A 45 7.39 -13.54 3.82
N LEU A 46 6.96 -14.60 3.12
CA LEU A 46 6.07 -14.45 1.95
C LEU A 46 4.72 -13.86 2.35
N TYR A 47 4.16 -14.30 3.48
CA TYR A 47 2.86 -13.83 3.98
C TYR A 47 2.84 -12.32 4.30
N GLY A 48 3.91 -11.78 4.86
CA GLY A 48 4.02 -10.34 5.13
C GLY A 48 4.15 -9.52 3.85
N VAL A 49 4.89 -10.02 2.86
CA VAL A 49 4.99 -9.35 1.55
C VAL A 49 3.62 -9.31 0.84
N VAL A 50 2.88 -10.42 0.87
CA VAL A 50 1.50 -10.48 0.37
C VAL A 50 0.62 -9.43 1.05
N ALA A 51 0.68 -9.32 2.38
CA ALA A 51 -0.10 -8.33 3.12
C ALA A 51 0.22 -6.89 2.71
N ILE A 52 1.51 -6.58 2.50
CA ILE A 52 1.94 -5.26 2.03
C ILE A 52 1.42 -5.00 0.60
N ASN A 53 1.64 -5.94 -0.31
CA ASN A 53 1.25 -5.84 -1.71
C ASN A 53 -0.26 -5.60 -1.86
N LEU A 54 -1.09 -6.39 -1.15
CA LEU A 54 -2.54 -6.26 -1.18
C LEU A 54 -3.02 -4.93 -0.59
N THR A 55 -2.41 -4.47 0.51
CA THR A 55 -2.81 -3.21 1.15
C THR A 55 -2.46 -2.00 0.27
N VAL A 56 -1.28 -2.00 -0.35
CA VAL A 56 -0.86 -0.96 -1.29
C VAL A 56 -1.70 -1.00 -2.56
N ALA A 57 -1.95 -2.18 -3.13
CA ALA A 57 -2.81 -2.34 -4.30
C ALA A 57 -4.23 -1.83 -4.02
N GLY A 58 -4.84 -2.21 -2.89
CA GLY A 58 -6.15 -1.72 -2.47
C GLY A 58 -6.17 -0.19 -2.30
N THR A 59 -5.11 0.38 -1.72
CA THR A 59 -4.97 1.85 -1.59
C THR A 59 -4.90 2.52 -2.96
N LEU A 60 -4.12 1.99 -3.89
CA LEU A 60 -4.01 2.52 -5.26
C LEU A 60 -5.35 2.42 -6.01
N VAL A 61 -6.06 1.30 -5.90
CA VAL A 61 -7.40 1.12 -6.47
C VAL A 61 -8.38 2.15 -5.88
N ALA A 62 -8.39 2.32 -4.56
CA ALA A 62 -9.24 3.32 -3.91
C ALA A 62 -8.92 4.75 -4.40
N LEU A 63 -7.64 5.10 -4.54
CA LEU A 63 -7.23 6.40 -5.08
C LEU A 63 -7.67 6.60 -6.53
N LEU A 64 -7.60 5.55 -7.36
CA LEU A 64 -8.07 5.57 -8.75
C LEU A 64 -9.59 5.74 -8.84
N ILE A 65 -10.36 5.00 -8.05
CA ILE A 65 -11.83 5.04 -8.04
C ILE A 65 -12.35 6.37 -7.49
N LEU A 66 -11.77 6.87 -6.40
CA LEU A 66 -12.17 8.13 -5.76
C LEU A 66 -11.65 9.38 -6.48
N ASN A 67 -11.14 9.24 -7.72
CA ASN A 67 -10.53 10.31 -8.52
C ASN A 67 -9.48 11.15 -7.73
N SER A 68 -8.79 10.49 -6.80
CA SER A 68 -7.72 11.06 -5.97
C SER A 68 -6.32 10.70 -6.47
N ALA A 69 -6.25 10.02 -7.62
CA ALA A 69 -5.05 9.68 -8.37
C ALA A 69 -4.54 10.87 -9.23
N PRO A 70 -3.32 10.79 -9.81
CA PRO A 70 -2.81 11.81 -10.72
C PRO A 70 -3.78 12.09 -11.88
N PRO A 71 -3.96 13.37 -12.28
CA PRO A 71 -4.98 13.75 -13.25
C PRO A 71 -4.67 13.24 -14.67
N THR A 72 -3.40 13.03 -14.99
CA THR A 72 -2.94 12.64 -16.33
C THR A 72 -3.29 11.18 -16.65
N ARG A 73 -3.66 10.89 -17.91
CA ARG A 73 -3.93 9.52 -18.38
C ARG A 73 -2.73 8.59 -18.17
N ARG A 74 -1.52 9.08 -18.46
CA ARG A 74 -0.27 8.34 -18.25
C ARG A 74 -0.07 7.95 -16.77
N GLY A 75 -0.36 8.86 -15.84
CA GLY A 75 -0.28 8.59 -14.41
C GLY A 75 -1.27 7.51 -13.96
N ARG A 76 -2.54 7.59 -14.40
CA ARG A 76 -3.53 6.55 -14.08
C ARG A 76 -3.18 5.20 -14.65
N LEU A 77 -2.67 5.14 -15.89
CA LEU A 77 -2.19 3.91 -16.50
C LEU A 77 -1.06 3.29 -15.68
N ALA A 78 -0.07 4.10 -15.28
CA ALA A 78 1.04 3.63 -14.44
C ALA A 78 0.54 3.05 -13.10
N LEU A 79 -0.47 3.66 -12.47
CA LEU A 79 -1.05 3.12 -11.24
C LEU A 79 -1.81 1.81 -11.47
N TRP A 80 -2.56 1.68 -12.56
CA TRP A 80 -3.21 0.41 -12.91
C TRP A 80 -2.20 -0.71 -13.18
N LEU A 81 -1.10 -0.39 -13.86
CA LEU A 81 0.00 -1.34 -14.07
C LEU A 81 0.64 -1.75 -12.73
N ALA A 82 0.85 -0.79 -11.82
CA ALA A 82 1.35 -1.08 -10.48
C ALA A 82 0.39 -1.97 -9.69
N VAL A 83 -0.92 -1.70 -9.73
CA VAL A 83 -1.95 -2.56 -9.12
C VAL A 83 -1.87 -3.98 -9.70
N GLY A 84 -1.87 -4.11 -11.03
CA GLY A 84 -1.78 -5.42 -11.69
C GLY A 84 -0.52 -6.19 -11.30
N LEU A 85 0.62 -5.51 -11.24
CA LEU A 85 1.89 -6.09 -10.81
C LEU A 85 1.83 -6.56 -9.34
N LEU A 86 1.37 -5.72 -8.42
CA LEU A 86 1.28 -6.06 -7.00
C LEU A 86 0.34 -7.26 -6.78
N LEU A 87 -0.81 -7.29 -7.46
CA LEU A 87 -1.73 -8.43 -7.39
C LEU A 87 -1.11 -9.70 -7.97
N THR A 88 -0.40 -9.60 -9.10
CA THR A 88 0.29 -10.75 -9.72
C THR A 88 1.38 -11.30 -8.79
N LEU A 89 2.17 -10.43 -8.17
CA LEU A 89 3.17 -10.81 -7.18
C LEU A 89 2.52 -11.47 -5.96
N SER A 90 1.44 -10.88 -5.40
CA SER A 90 0.71 -11.50 -4.30
C SER A 90 0.19 -12.90 -4.64
N LEU A 91 -0.38 -13.09 -5.83
CA LEU A 91 -0.87 -14.40 -6.26
C LEU A 91 0.27 -15.42 -6.43
N ALA A 92 1.39 -15.00 -7.01
CA ALA A 92 2.58 -15.83 -7.15
C ALA A 92 3.16 -16.21 -5.77
N GLU A 93 3.27 -15.25 -4.85
CA GLU A 93 3.73 -15.49 -3.48
C GLU A 93 2.82 -16.45 -2.73
N ILE A 94 1.49 -16.28 -2.82
CA ILE A 94 0.51 -17.21 -2.24
C ILE A 94 0.64 -18.63 -2.81
N SER A 95 1.02 -18.77 -4.10
CA SER A 95 1.18 -20.09 -4.71
C SER A 95 2.43 -20.85 -4.23
N VAL A 96 3.41 -20.13 -3.66
CA VAL A 96 4.70 -20.69 -3.20
C VAL A 96 4.76 -20.80 -1.66
N ALA A 97 3.95 -20.01 -0.94
CA ALA A 97 3.91 -19.92 0.53
C ALA A 97 3.18 -21.09 1.19
#